data_AF-A0A4Y2J8P4-F1
#
_entry.id   AF-A0A4Y2J8P4-F1
#
_cell.length_a   1.000
_cell.length_b   1.000
_cell.length_c   1.000
_cell.angle_alpha   90.00
_cell.angle_beta   90.00
_cell.angle_gamma   90.00
#
_symmetry.space_group_name_H-M   'P 1'
#
loop_
_entity.id
_entity.type
_entity.pdbx_description
1 polymer ?
#
loop_
_entity_poly.entity_id
_entity_poly.type
_entity_poly.pdbx_seq_one_letter_code
_entity_poly.pdbx_strand_id
1 'polypeptide(L)'
;MNSSLFSEWFHDCLVIELKKNLKILKLKKAILLTDNALAHPDVETLKAENITCIFLPPNTTAILQPMDQGVIESMKRRYRKQLLSKFLFEGDDDEEEAACSIVQFWKALTLKDCVYTINEAWESVPEHTLERSWRKLSPYLENVDQSNDSGSVTVTE
;
A
#
# COMPACT_ATOMS: atom_id res chain seq x y z
N MET A 1 8.32 11.92 -1.08
CA MET A 1 8.68 11.59 0.31
C MET A 1 10.20 11.47 0.37
N ASN A 2 10.85 11.98 1.42
CA ASN A 2 12.30 11.80 1.64
C ASN A 2 12.53 10.84 2.81
N SER A 3 13.78 10.47 3.08
CA SER A 3 14.12 9.50 4.12
C SER A 3 13.68 9.92 5.52
N SER A 4 13.80 11.22 5.86
CA SER A 4 13.35 11.73 7.15
C SER A 4 11.84 11.55 7.34
N LEU A 5 11.05 11.94 6.35
CA LEU A 5 9.59 11.84 6.41
C LEU A 5 9.11 10.38 6.40
N PHE A 6 9.81 9.49 5.67
CA PHE A 6 9.52 8.06 5.71
C PHE A 6 9.78 7.49 7.11
N SER A 7 10.90 7.87 7.74
CA SER A 7 11.23 7.44 9.09
C SER A 7 10.21 7.92 10.12
N GLU A 8 9.80 9.18 10.04
CA GLU A 8 8.74 9.75 10.88
C GLU A 8 7.43 8.98 10.71
N TRP A 9 6.99 8.75 9.48
CA TRP A 9 5.81 7.93 9.20
C TRP A 9 5.92 6.50 9.76
N PHE A 10 7.10 5.86 9.62
CA PHE A 10 7.32 4.52 10.14
C PHE A 10 7.12 4.46 11.65
N HIS A 11 7.78 5.35 12.40
CA HIS A 11 7.76 5.33 13.87
C HIS A 11 6.47 5.89 14.46
N ASP A 12 5.98 7.00 13.92
CA ASP A 12 4.90 7.79 14.53
C ASP A 12 3.52 7.39 14.03
N CYS A 13 3.42 6.64 12.92
CA CYS A 13 2.15 6.15 12.39
C CYS A 13 2.13 4.62 12.34
N LEU A 14 3.02 4.00 11.56
CA LEU A 14 2.95 2.58 11.24
C LEU A 14 3.21 1.69 12.47
N VAL A 15 4.26 1.97 13.25
CA VAL A 15 4.60 1.19 14.44
C VAL A 15 3.48 1.24 15.48
N ILE A 16 2.86 2.41 15.67
CA ILE A 16 1.74 2.58 16.59
C ILE A 16 0.56 1.68 16.18
N GLU A 17 0.19 1.71 14.90
CA GLU A 17 -0.97 0.98 14.41
C GLU A 17 -0.72 -0.54 14.36
N LEU A 18 0.47 -0.97 13.93
CA LEU A 18 0.85 -2.38 13.96
C LEU A 18 0.89 -2.94 15.39
N LYS A 19 1.40 -2.19 16.38
CA LYS A 19 1.38 -2.64 17.78
C LYS A 19 -0.04 -2.84 18.31
N LYS A 20 -1.00 -2.02 17.91
CA LYS A 20 -2.42 -2.23 18.24
C LYS A 20 -2.96 -3.49 17.57
N ASN A 21 -2.74 -3.64 16.27
CA ASN A 21 -3.24 -4.77 15.50
C ASN A 21 -2.62 -6.12 15.94
N LEU A 22 -1.33 -6.15 16.25
CA LEU A 22 -0.66 -7.34 16.80
C LEU A 22 -1.32 -7.82 18.10
N LYS A 23 -1.70 -6.89 18.99
CA LYS A 23 -2.42 -7.23 20.23
C LYS A 23 -3.82 -7.78 19.95
N ILE A 24 -4.58 -7.14 19.06
CA ILE A 24 -5.94 -7.55 18.69
C ILE A 24 -5.92 -8.94 18.05
N LEU A 25 -5.00 -9.17 17.11
CA LEU A 25 -4.87 -10.42 16.36
C LEU A 25 -4.09 -11.51 17.12
N LYS A 26 -3.56 -11.19 18.32
CA LYS A 26 -2.69 -12.08 19.12
C LYS A 26 -1.47 -12.60 18.35
N LEU A 27 -0.93 -11.76 17.47
CA LEU A 27 0.29 -12.03 16.71
C LEU A 27 1.50 -11.44 17.44
N LYS A 28 2.68 -12.03 17.23
CA LYS A 28 3.90 -11.64 17.96
C LYS A 28 4.80 -10.71 17.17
N LYS A 29 4.82 -10.79 15.84
CA LYS A 29 5.75 -10.05 14.97
C LYS A 29 5.04 -9.57 13.72
N ALA A 30 5.48 -8.45 13.17
CA ALA A 30 5.06 -7.94 11.87
C ALA A 30 6.27 -7.63 10.99
N ILE A 31 6.07 -7.71 9.68
CA ILE A 31 7.08 -7.38 8.67
C ILE A 31 6.54 -6.26 7.80
N LEU A 32 7.32 -5.19 7.63
CA LEU A 32 7.12 -4.21 6.57
C LEU A 32 7.94 -4.63 5.36
N LEU A 33 7.28 -4.99 4.27
CA LEU A 33 7.93 -5.28 3.00
C LEU A 33 7.94 -4.04 2.12
N THR A 34 9.11 -3.61 1.66
CA THR A 34 9.27 -2.37 0.89
C THR A 34 10.19 -2.54 -0.31
N ASP A 35 10.09 -1.63 -1.30
CA ASP A 35 10.99 -1.61 -2.45
C ASP A 35 12.31 -0.87 -2.14
N ASN A 36 13.26 -0.91 -3.07
CA ASN A 36 14.57 -0.27 -2.92
C ASN A 36 14.59 1.21 -3.35
N ALA A 37 13.52 1.97 -3.14
CA ALA A 37 13.52 3.39 -3.47
C ALA A 37 14.59 4.15 -2.68
N LEU A 38 15.29 5.08 -3.33
CA LEU A 38 16.35 5.91 -2.70
C LEU A 38 15.85 6.73 -1.49
N ALA A 39 14.54 6.97 -1.42
CA ALA A 39 13.92 7.68 -0.32
C ALA A 39 13.76 6.82 0.95
N HIS A 40 13.99 5.51 0.89
CA HIS A 40 13.85 4.63 2.04
C HIS A 40 15.10 4.66 2.92
N PRO A 41 14.96 4.92 4.24
CA PRO A 41 16.05 4.76 5.20
C PRO A 41 16.56 3.30 5.23
N ASP A 42 17.73 3.10 5.79
CA ASP A 42 18.29 1.77 6.01
C ASP A 42 17.44 0.93 6.99
N VAL A 43 17.62 -0.39 6.95
CA VAL A 43 16.86 -1.35 7.77
C VAL A 43 17.05 -1.11 9.27
N GLU A 44 18.23 -0.66 9.71
CA GLU A 44 18.50 -0.42 11.14
C GLU A 44 17.71 0.78 11.66
N THR A 45 17.51 1.80 10.80
CA THR A 45 16.61 2.93 11.08
C THR A 45 15.13 2.51 11.08
N LEU A 46 14.73 1.54 10.24
CA LEU A 46 13.36 1.03 10.11
C LEU A 46 13.08 -0.20 10.96
N LYS A 47 13.41 -0.10 12.25
CA LYS A 47 13.25 -1.20 13.21
C LYS A 47 12.52 -0.72 14.45
N ALA A 48 11.60 -1.56 14.92
CA ALA A 48 10.97 -1.39 16.22
C ALA A 48 10.82 -2.76 16.89
N GLU A 49 10.52 -2.76 18.19
CA GLU A 49 10.24 -4.00 18.90
C GLU A 49 9.12 -4.78 18.20
N ASN A 50 9.43 -6.03 17.81
CA ASN A 50 8.54 -6.94 17.08
C ASN A 50 8.14 -6.53 15.65
N ILE A 51 8.74 -5.48 15.08
CA ILE A 51 8.47 -5.01 13.71
C ILE A 51 9.78 -4.86 12.97
N THR A 52 9.92 -5.56 11.85
CA THR A 52 11.13 -5.51 11.02
C THR A 52 10.81 -5.08 9.59
N CYS A 53 11.66 -4.24 9.01
CA CYS A 53 11.60 -3.91 7.60
C CYS A 53 12.42 -4.91 6.77
N ILE A 54 11.89 -5.34 5.62
CA ILE A 54 12.58 -6.17 4.63
C ILE A 54 12.46 -5.48 3.28
N PHE A 55 13.60 -5.32 2.62
CA PHE A 55 13.67 -4.84 1.25
C PHE A 55 13.51 -5.99 0.27
N LEU A 56 12.67 -5.80 -0.75
CA LEU A 56 12.61 -6.71 -1.89
C LEU A 56 13.94 -6.73 -2.66
N PRO A 57 14.27 -7.81 -3.38
CA PRO A 57 15.41 -7.78 -4.27
C PRO A 57 15.30 -6.64 -5.31
N PRO A 58 16.43 -6.11 -5.81
CA PRO A 58 16.41 -5.11 -6.86
C PRO A 58 15.63 -5.59 -8.09
N ASN A 59 14.89 -4.68 -8.72
CA ASN A 59 14.10 -4.92 -9.94
C ASN A 59 12.97 -5.97 -9.83
N THR A 60 12.57 -6.38 -8.63
CA THR A 60 11.45 -7.33 -8.46
C THR A 60 10.12 -6.70 -8.09
N THR A 61 10.07 -5.38 -7.90
CA THR A 61 8.89 -4.64 -7.40
C THR A 61 7.62 -4.99 -8.17
N ALA A 62 7.62 -4.84 -9.50
CA ALA A 62 6.45 -5.12 -10.33
C ALA A 62 5.98 -6.60 -10.30
N ILE A 63 6.85 -7.53 -9.89
CA ILE A 63 6.58 -8.97 -9.90
C ILE A 63 6.18 -9.47 -8.51
N LEU A 64 6.82 -8.97 -7.46
CA LEU A 64 6.72 -9.49 -6.10
C LEU A 64 6.03 -8.55 -5.13
N GLN A 65 6.04 -7.23 -5.36
CA GLN A 65 5.45 -6.29 -4.42
C GLN A 65 3.92 -6.44 -4.41
N PRO A 66 3.30 -6.79 -3.26
CA PRO A 66 1.85 -7.03 -3.20
C PRO A 66 1.01 -5.84 -3.66
N MET A 67 1.42 -4.61 -3.33
CA MET A 67 0.70 -3.40 -3.75
C MET A 67 0.58 -3.27 -5.28
N ASP A 68 1.59 -3.73 -6.02
CA ASP A 68 1.62 -3.77 -7.48
C ASP A 68 0.87 -4.99 -8.07
N GLN A 69 0.51 -5.99 -7.25
CA GLN A 69 -0.27 -7.17 -7.67
C GLN A 69 -1.79 -6.91 -7.66
N GLY A 70 -2.20 -5.73 -8.10
CA GLY A 70 -3.61 -5.38 -8.32
C GLY A 70 -4.26 -4.53 -7.22
N VAL A 71 -3.63 -4.30 -6.07
CA VAL A 71 -4.20 -3.45 -5.01
C VAL A 71 -4.27 -1.99 -5.47
N ILE A 72 -3.16 -1.45 -5.99
CA ILE A 72 -3.11 -0.07 -6.50
C ILE A 72 -4.05 0.10 -7.70
N GLU A 73 -4.13 -0.88 -8.59
CA GLU A 73 -5.01 -0.85 -9.76
C GLU A 73 -6.50 -0.85 -9.35
N SER A 74 -6.88 -1.74 -8.43
CA SER A 74 -8.23 -1.81 -7.87
C SER A 74 -8.66 -0.50 -7.22
N MET A 75 -7.80 0.10 -6.38
CA MET A 75 -8.05 1.39 -5.73
C MET A 75 -8.18 2.52 -6.77
N LYS A 76 -7.25 2.64 -7.73
CA LYS A 76 -7.30 3.66 -8.79
C LYS A 76 -8.57 3.57 -9.62
N ARG A 77 -9.01 2.35 -9.95
CA ARG A 77 -10.25 2.12 -10.70
C ARG A 77 -11.48 2.59 -9.91
N ARG A 78 -11.49 2.37 -8.59
CA ARG A 78 -12.57 2.82 -7.69
C ARG A 78 -12.60 4.33 -7.53
N TYR A 79 -11.44 4.93 -7.31
CA TYR A 79 -11.27 6.38 -7.26
C TYR A 79 -11.81 7.05 -8.53
N ARG A 80 -11.41 6.57 -9.70
CA ARG A 80 -11.91 7.09 -10.99
C ARG A 80 -13.42 6.90 -11.14
N LYS A 81 -13.95 5.73 -10.76
CA LYS A 81 -15.39 5.48 -10.81
C LYS A 81 -16.16 6.46 -9.92
N GLN A 82 -15.68 6.73 -8.71
CA GLN A 82 -16.31 7.68 -7.80
C GLN A 82 -16.26 9.11 -8.32
N LEU A 83 -15.11 9.57 -8.84
CA LEU A 83 -15.01 10.89 -9.47
C LEU A 83 -15.99 11.05 -10.65
N LEU A 84 -16.07 10.05 -11.53
CA LEU A 84 -17.01 10.06 -12.65
C LEU A 84 -18.46 10.06 -12.16
N SER A 85 -18.75 9.33 -11.07
CA SER A 85 -20.07 9.34 -10.47
C SER A 85 -20.44 10.71 -9.93
N LYS A 86 -19.53 11.40 -9.22
CA LYS A 86 -19.75 12.76 -8.73
C LYS A 86 -20.03 13.72 -9.88
N PHE A 87 -19.21 13.66 -10.95
CA PHE A 87 -19.43 14.44 -12.15
C PHE A 87 -20.83 14.22 -12.77
N LEU A 88 -21.28 12.97 -12.89
CA LEU A 88 -22.57 12.64 -13.49
C LEU A 88 -23.78 13.04 -12.63
N PHE A 89 -23.62 13.13 -11.31
CA PHE A 89 -24.71 13.47 -10.38
C PHE A 89 -24.73 14.96 -9.97
N GLU A 90 -23.70 15.73 -10.32
CA GLU A 90 -23.60 17.18 -10.07
C GLU A 90 -23.88 18.02 -11.33
N GLY A 91 -24.07 17.41 -12.51
CA GLY A 91 -24.45 18.11 -13.74
C GLY A 91 -25.96 18.23 -13.90
N ASP A 92 -26.45 19.44 -14.20
CA ASP A 92 -27.84 19.68 -14.62
C ASP A 92 -28.14 19.03 -15.99
N ASP A 93 -29.39 18.61 -16.20
CA ASP A 93 -29.90 17.81 -17.33
C ASP A 93 -29.83 18.49 -18.73
N ASP A 94 -29.17 19.64 -18.88
CA ASP A 94 -29.11 20.38 -20.14
C ASP A 94 -27.96 19.90 -21.06
N GLU A 95 -28.31 19.17 -22.13
CA GLU A 95 -27.39 18.50 -23.07
C GLU A 95 -26.43 19.43 -23.84
N GLU A 96 -26.76 20.71 -24.01
CA GLU A 96 -25.99 21.65 -24.85
C GLU A 96 -24.68 22.15 -24.18
N GLU A 97 -24.51 21.97 -22.87
CA GLU A 97 -23.42 22.58 -22.08
C GLU A 97 -22.41 21.57 -21.49
N ALA A 98 -22.45 20.30 -21.93
CA ALA A 98 -21.67 19.20 -21.36
C ALA A 98 -20.14 19.40 -21.36
N ALA A 99 -19.58 20.06 -22.39
CA ALA A 99 -18.15 20.35 -22.48
C ALA A 99 -17.71 21.49 -21.54
N CYS A 100 -18.58 22.46 -21.27
CA CYS A 100 -18.36 23.47 -20.23
C CYS A 100 -18.46 22.84 -18.84
N SER A 101 -19.42 21.94 -18.65
CA SER A 101 -19.68 21.21 -17.41
C SER A 101 -18.47 20.41 -16.92
N ILE A 102 -17.76 19.66 -17.79
CA ILE A 102 -16.57 18.91 -17.36
C ILE A 102 -15.44 19.82 -16.88
N VAL A 103 -15.20 20.96 -17.57
CA VAL A 103 -14.17 21.92 -17.17
C VAL A 103 -14.53 22.59 -15.85
N GLN A 104 -15.81 22.91 -15.64
CA GLN A 104 -16.30 23.50 -14.39
C GLN A 104 -16.16 22.51 -13.22
N PHE A 105 -16.53 21.25 -13.41
CA PHE A 105 -16.33 20.19 -12.41
C PHE A 105 -14.88 20.08 -11.96
N TRP A 106 -13.93 19.98 -12.90
CA TRP A 106 -12.51 19.88 -12.54
C TRP A 106 -11.97 21.14 -11.85
N LYS A 107 -12.53 22.33 -12.16
CA LYS A 107 -12.19 23.57 -11.45
C LYS A 107 -12.79 23.66 -10.05
N ALA A 108 -13.96 23.05 -9.83
CA ALA A 108 -14.62 23.01 -8.54
C ALA A 108 -14.02 21.94 -7.60
N LEU A 109 -13.42 20.88 -8.15
CA LEU A 109 -12.84 19.79 -7.38
C LEU A 109 -11.72 20.27 -6.45
N THR A 110 -11.94 20.13 -5.14
CA THR A 110 -10.97 20.56 -4.15
C THR A 110 -10.04 19.42 -3.72
N LEU A 111 -8.90 19.77 -3.11
CA LEU A 111 -8.01 18.78 -2.50
C LEU A 111 -8.73 17.97 -1.39
N LYS A 112 -9.66 18.61 -0.67
CA LYS A 112 -10.48 17.95 0.35
C LYS A 112 -11.31 16.83 -0.28
N ASP A 113 -11.97 17.10 -1.41
CA ASP A 113 -12.77 16.11 -2.14
C ASP A 113 -11.90 14.95 -2.63
N CYS A 114 -10.70 15.25 -3.12
CA CYS A 114 -9.74 14.22 -3.51
C CYS A 114 -9.35 13.30 -2.34
N VAL A 115 -9.08 13.87 -1.16
CA VAL A 115 -8.72 13.07 0.04
C VAL A 115 -9.87 12.17 0.48
N TYR A 116 -11.10 12.69 0.55
CA TYR A 116 -12.26 11.86 0.88
C TYR A 116 -12.52 10.78 -0.18
N THR A 117 -12.35 11.11 -1.46
CA THR A 117 -12.52 10.13 -2.54
C THR A 117 -11.43 9.05 -2.50
N ILE A 118 -10.20 9.37 -2.10
CA ILE A 118 -9.16 8.35 -1.88
C ILE A 118 -9.56 7.43 -0.72
N ASN A 119 -10.08 7.99 0.37
CA ASN A 119 -10.56 7.19 1.51
C ASN A 119 -11.69 6.26 1.10
N GLU A 120 -12.73 6.77 0.43
CA GLU A 120 -13.85 5.96 -0.08
C GLU A 120 -13.39 4.90 -1.08
N ALA A 121 -12.42 5.24 -1.93
CA ALA A 121 -11.86 4.30 -2.89
C ALA A 121 -11.11 3.15 -2.19
N TRP A 122 -10.33 3.47 -1.15
CA TRP A 122 -9.61 2.48 -0.33
C TRP A 122 -10.56 1.55 0.41
N GLU A 123 -11.56 2.09 1.11
CA GLU A 123 -12.56 1.30 1.85
C GLU A 123 -13.37 0.37 0.94
N SER A 124 -13.53 0.73 -0.33
CA SER A 124 -14.24 -0.11 -1.30
C SER A 124 -13.39 -1.23 -1.92
N VAL A 125 -12.06 -1.26 -1.69
CA VAL A 125 -11.18 -2.32 -2.19
C VAL A 125 -11.59 -3.66 -1.58
N PRO A 126 -11.89 -4.70 -2.39
CA PRO A 126 -12.31 -5.98 -1.84
C PRO A 126 -11.18 -6.67 -1.08
N GLU A 127 -11.51 -7.29 0.05
CA GLU A 127 -10.56 -8.06 0.87
C GLU A 127 -9.81 -9.13 0.07
N HIS A 128 -10.49 -9.88 -0.79
CA HIS A 128 -9.85 -10.87 -1.66
C HIS A 128 -8.80 -10.29 -2.63
N THR A 129 -8.85 -8.98 -2.91
CA THR A 129 -7.80 -8.30 -3.69
C THR A 129 -6.53 -8.19 -2.87
N LEU A 130 -6.66 -7.84 -1.58
CA LEU A 130 -5.54 -7.81 -0.64
C LEU A 130 -4.96 -9.22 -0.48
N GLU A 131 -5.77 -10.23 -0.23
CA GLU A 131 -5.31 -11.62 -0.09
C GLU A 131 -4.58 -12.14 -1.35
N ARG A 132 -5.20 -12.00 -2.53
CA ARG A 132 -4.64 -12.49 -3.79
C ARG A 132 -3.35 -11.79 -4.19
N SER A 133 -3.15 -10.55 -3.73
CA SER A 133 -1.94 -9.78 -4.02
C SER A 133 -0.67 -10.47 -3.50
N TRP A 134 -0.79 -11.27 -2.44
CA TRP A 134 0.32 -12.02 -1.85
C TRP A 134 0.63 -13.33 -2.57
N ARG A 135 -0.21 -13.80 -3.50
CA ARG A 135 -0.09 -15.15 -4.10
C ARG A 135 1.25 -15.38 -4.80
N LYS A 136 1.83 -14.35 -5.42
CA LYS A 136 3.15 -14.46 -6.06
C LYS A 136 4.29 -14.52 -5.06
N LEU A 137 4.10 -13.97 -3.87
CA LEU A 137 5.11 -13.91 -2.81
C LEU A 137 5.01 -15.07 -1.82
N SER A 138 3.81 -15.64 -1.59
CA SER A 138 3.56 -16.75 -0.66
C SER A 138 4.58 -17.89 -0.75
N PRO A 139 4.93 -18.41 -1.95
CA PRO A 139 5.88 -19.51 -2.07
C PRO A 139 7.26 -19.17 -1.50
N TYR A 140 7.68 -17.91 -1.53
CA TYR A 140 8.97 -17.48 -1.00
C TYR A 140 8.95 -17.35 0.52
N LEU A 141 7.80 -17.04 1.12
CA LEU A 141 7.65 -16.93 2.57
C LEU A 141 7.63 -18.32 3.24
N GLU A 142 6.94 -19.29 2.62
CA GLU A 142 6.83 -20.66 3.13
C GLU A 142 8.18 -21.42 3.12
N ASN A 143 9.07 -21.09 2.18
CA ASN A 143 10.40 -21.71 2.09
C ASN A 143 11.39 -21.18 3.14
N VAL A 144 11.21 -19.96 3.63
CA VAL A 144 12.11 -19.34 4.64
C VAL A 144 11.94 -19.99 6.02
N ASP A 145 10.72 -20.36 6.39
CA ASP A 145 10.44 -21.04 7.66
C ASP A 145 11.07 -22.44 7.74
N GLN A 146 11.25 -23.12 6.59
CA GLN A 146 11.90 -24.44 6.55
C GLN A 146 13.43 -24.36 6.64
N SER A 147 14.03 -23.27 6.16
CA SER A 147 15.49 -23.07 6.23
C SER A 147 16.01 -22.63 7.60
N ASN A 148 15.15 -22.04 8.44
CA ASN A 148 15.53 -21.59 9.79
C ASN A 148 15.47 -22.71 10.86
N ASP A 149 15.05 -23.92 10.49
CA ASP A 149 15.05 -25.10 11.37
C ASP A 149 16.27 -26.02 11.16
N SER A 150 17.08 -25.77 10.12
CA SER A 150 18.36 -26.48 9.91
C SER A 150 19.54 -25.63 10.38
N GLY A 151 19.88 -25.78 11.65
CA GLY A 151 21.10 -25.22 12.22
C GLY A 151 22.37 -25.67 11.47
N SER A 152 23.33 -24.75 11.41
CA SER A 152 24.74 -24.96 11.05
C SER A 152 25.01 -25.53 9.66
N VAL A 153 25.41 -24.66 8.73
CA VAL A 153 26.36 -25.06 7.68
C VAL A 153 27.51 -24.05 7.65
N THR A 154 28.63 -24.46 8.24
CA THR A 154 29.98 -23.96 7.94
C THR A 154 30.27 -24.15 6.45
N VAL A 155 30.77 -23.12 5.77
CA VAL A 155 31.40 -23.27 4.45
C VAL A 155 32.86 -22.84 4.56
N THR A 156 33.73 -23.81 4.80
CA THR A 156 35.03 -23.97 4.10
C THR A 156 34.69 -24.40 2.66
N GLU A 157 35.30 -23.97 1.57
CA GLU A 157 36.58 -23.29 1.27
C GLU A 157 36.35 -22.07 0.36
#